data_AF-A0AAW6BAQ0-F1
#
_entry.id   AF-A0AAW6BAQ0-F1
#
_cell.length_a   1.000
_cell.length_b   1.000
_cell.length_c   1.000
_cell.angle_alpha   90.00
_cell.angle_beta   90.00
_cell.angle_gamma   90.00
#
_symmetry.space_group_name_H-M   'P 1'
#
loop_
_entity.id
_entity.type
_entity.pdbx_description
1 polymer ?
#
loop_
_entity_poly.entity_id
_entity_poly.type
_entity_poly.pdbx_seq_one_letter_code
_entity_poly.pdbx_strand_id
1 'polypeptide(L)'
;MLLSGDSGTGKSTLFKLILGELKPTEGRIIFKDKNGQQIHPDLAKIGYIPQDPTLFPGTIKENITMFNNKLDGEAEEVAKKMQLGTDLKKSLMA
;
A
#
# COMPACT_ATOMS: atom_id res chain seq x y z
N MET A 1 -4.47 3.78 -14.51
CA MET A 1 -5.40 2.66 -14.80
C MET A 1 -6.46 2.64 -13.71
N LEU A 2 -7.74 2.49 -14.07
CA LEU A 2 -8.85 2.39 -13.13
C LEU A 2 -9.47 1.00 -13.27
N LEU A 3 -9.72 0.31 -12.15
CA LEU A 3 -10.47 -0.93 -12.10
C LEU A 3 -11.82 -0.68 -11.44
N SER A 4 -12.91 -0.82 -12.20
CA SER A 4 -14.27 -0.51 -11.76
C SER A 4 -15.21 -1.72 -11.82
N GLY A 5 -16.22 -1.73 -10.96
CA GLY A 5 -17.26 -2.75 -10.88
C GLY A 5 -17.93 -2.73 -9.50
N ASP A 6 -19.10 -3.35 -9.38
CA ASP A 6 -19.91 -3.34 -8.15
C ASP A 6 -19.18 -3.93 -6.93
N SER A 7 -19.63 -3.62 -5.73
CA SER A 7 -19.09 -4.25 -4.51
C SER A 7 -19.22 -5.78 -4.58
N GLY A 8 -18.23 -6.51 -4.05
CA GLY A 8 -18.23 -7.98 -4.06
C GLY A 8 -17.80 -8.64 -5.39
N THR A 9 -17.55 -7.87 -6.45
CA THR A 9 -17.10 -8.42 -7.75
C THR A 9 -15.65 -8.94 -7.78
N GLY A 10 -14.93 -8.88 -6.65
CA GLY A 10 -13.58 -9.46 -6.51
C GLY A 10 -12.41 -8.51 -6.83
N LYS A 11 -12.64 -7.20 -6.96
CA LYS A 11 -11.57 -6.19 -7.20
C LYS A 11 -10.45 -6.29 -6.15
N SER A 12 -10.79 -6.28 -4.87
CA SER A 12 -9.81 -6.40 -3.78
C SER A 12 -9.13 -7.77 -3.80
N THR A 13 -9.86 -8.84 -4.13
CA THR A 13 -9.30 -10.19 -4.30
C THR A 13 -8.26 -10.22 -5.43
N LEU A 14 -8.51 -9.56 -6.55
CA LEU A 14 -7.57 -9.44 -7.66
C LEU A 14 -6.27 -8.75 -7.23
N PHE A 15 -6.35 -7.63 -6.51
CA PHE A 15 -5.15 -6.96 -6.00
C PHE A 15 -4.36 -7.85 -5.05
N LYS A 16 -5.02 -8.56 -4.13
CA LYS A 16 -4.36 -9.52 -3.23
C LYS A 16 -3.67 -10.67 -3.97
N LEU A 17 -4.26 -11.15 -5.07
CA LEU A 17 -3.61 -12.14 -5.95
C LEU A 17 -2.36 -11.57 -6.63
N ILE A 18 -2.44 -10.34 -7.16
CA ILE A 18 -1.30 -9.65 -7.79
C ILE A 18 -0.16 -9.44 -6.79
N LEU A 19 -0.48 -9.06 -5.55
CA LEU A 19 0.48 -8.85 -4.48
C LEU A 19 1.01 -10.16 -3.87
N GLY A 20 0.51 -11.32 -4.30
CA GLY A 20 0.92 -12.62 -3.78
C GLY A 20 0.39 -12.94 -2.36
N GLU A 21 -0.48 -12.10 -1.80
CA GLU A 21 -1.17 -12.37 -0.53
C GLU A 21 -2.14 -13.55 -0.65
N LEU A 22 -2.70 -13.76 -1.85
CA LEU A 22 -3.53 -14.91 -2.18
C LEU A 22 -2.89 -15.73 -3.30
N LYS A 23 -3.12 -17.05 -3.27
CA LYS A 23 -2.76 -17.96 -4.36
C LYS A 23 -3.96 -18.16 -5.29
N PRO A 24 -3.76 -18.16 -6.62
CA PRO A 24 -4.84 -18.50 -7.54
C PRO A 24 -5.26 -19.96 -7.34
N THR A 25 -6.55 -20.22 -7.36
CA THR A 25 -7.09 -21.59 -7.36
C THR A 25 -6.72 -22.30 -8.67
N GLU A 26 -6.82 -21.59 -9.79
CA GLU A 26 -6.48 -22.07 -11.13
C GLU A 26 -5.80 -20.95 -11.94
N GLY A 27 -4.99 -21.34 -12.93
CA GLY A 27 -4.25 -20.41 -13.77
C GLY A 27 -2.98 -19.85 -13.11
N ARG A 28 -2.44 -18.75 -13.65
CA ARG A 28 -1.20 -18.12 -13.18
C ARG A 28 -1.16 -16.63 -13.48
N ILE A 29 -0.52 -15.87 -12.60
CA ILE A 29 -0.19 -14.46 -12.81
C ILE A 29 1.23 -14.38 -13.37
N ILE A 30 1.40 -13.68 -14.49
CA ILE A 30 2.69 -13.48 -15.15
C ILE A 30 2.95 -11.99 -15.24
N PHE A 31 4.06 -11.54 -14.66
CA PHE A 31 4.54 -10.19 -14.84
C PHE A 31 5.46 -10.14 -16.06
N LYS A 32 5.31 -9.11 -16.88
CA LYS A 32 6.15 -8.90 -18.05
C LYS A 32 6.77 -7.50 -18.02
N ASP A 33 8.00 -7.40 -18.52
CA ASP A 33 8.61 -6.09 -18.78
C ASP A 33 8.01 -5.43 -20.02
N LYS A 34 8.47 -4.21 -20.34
CA LYS A 34 8.05 -3.45 -21.52
C LYS A 34 8.34 -4.16 -22.86
N ASN A 35 9.21 -5.16 -22.87
CA ASN A 35 9.57 -5.95 -24.05
C ASN A 35 8.81 -7.28 -24.12
N GLY A 36 7.91 -7.54 -23.15
CA GLY A 36 7.12 -8.77 -23.08
C GLY A 36 7.85 -9.97 -22.45
N GLN A 37 9.07 -9.77 -21.92
CA GLN A 37 9.81 -10.81 -21.22
C GLN A 37 9.21 -11.04 -19.83
N GLN A 38 9.06 -12.30 -19.44
CA GLN A 38 8.56 -12.64 -18.11
C GLN A 38 9.58 -12.23 -17.04
N ILE A 39 9.09 -11.55 -16.01
CA ILE A 39 9.90 -11.10 -14.88
C ILE A 39 9.29 -11.58 -13.55
N HIS A 40 10.13 -11.62 -12.52
CA HIS A 40 9.68 -11.72 -11.13
C HIS A 40 9.78 -10.32 -10.53
N PRO A 41 8.64 -9.65 -10.24
CA PRO A 41 8.69 -8.31 -9.69
C PRO A 41 9.20 -8.37 -8.25
N ASP A 42 9.97 -7.35 -7.88
CA ASP A 42 10.24 -7.06 -6.48
C ASP A 42 9.00 -6.39 -5.88
N LEU A 43 8.18 -7.20 -5.18
CA LEU A 43 6.92 -6.72 -4.59
C LEU A 43 7.15 -5.63 -3.53
N ALA A 44 8.35 -5.54 -2.93
CA ALA A 44 8.67 -4.48 -1.98
C ALA A 44 8.71 -3.08 -2.63
N LYS A 45 8.79 -3.01 -3.97
CA LYS A 45 8.73 -1.75 -4.72
C LYS A 45 7.29 -1.32 -5.06
N ILE A 46 6.28 -2.12 -4.69
CA ILE A 46 4.87 -1.81 -4.91
C ILE A 46 4.27 -1.32 -3.60
N GLY A 47 3.91 -0.04 -3.56
CA GLY A 47 3.12 0.52 -2.46
C GLY A 47 1.66 0.09 -2.58
N TYR A 48 1.10 -0.52 -1.54
CA TYR A 48 -0.30 -0.93 -1.48
C TYR A 48 -0.98 -0.32 -0.25
N ILE A 49 -2.16 0.28 -0.47
CA ILE A 49 -3.03 0.80 0.58
C ILE A 49 -4.28 -0.07 0.59
N PRO A 50 -4.43 -0.99 1.56
CA PRO A 50 -5.61 -1.84 1.64
C PRO A 50 -6.84 -1.03 2.05
N GLN A 51 -8.03 -1.60 1.79
CA GLN A 51 -9.31 -1.02 2.22
C GLN A 51 -9.38 -0.88 3.75
N ASP A 52 -8.90 -1.89 4.48
CA ASP A 52 -8.79 -1.90 5.94
C ASP A 52 -7.30 -1.95 6.34
N PRO A 53 -6.68 -0.80 6.67
CA PRO A 53 -5.27 -0.75 7.04
C PRO A 53 -5.03 -1.33 8.44
N THR A 54 -3.87 -1.96 8.61
CA THR A 54 -3.39 -2.39 9.93
C THR A 54 -2.54 -1.28 10.54
N LEU A 55 -2.84 -0.91 11.78
CA LEU A 55 -2.02 -0.02 12.59
C LEU A 55 -1.38 -0.81 13.74
N PHE A 56 -0.13 -0.51 14.01
CA PHE A 56 0.63 -1.06 15.13
C PHE A 56 0.54 -0.12 16.34
N PRO A 57 0.59 -0.66 17.57
CA PRO A 57 0.71 0.17 18.77
C PRO A 57 1.93 1.08 18.66
N GLY A 58 1.70 2.39 18.71
CA GLY A 58 2.72 3.42 18.50
C GLY A 58 2.12 4.72 18.00
N THR A 59 2.99 5.69 17.73
CA THR A 59 2.66 6.97 17.14
C THR A 59 2.32 6.83 15.66
N ILE A 60 1.64 7.85 15.11
CA ILE A 60 1.36 7.92 13.67
C ILE A 60 2.67 7.92 12.86
N LYS A 61 3.70 8.62 13.36
CA LYS A 61 5.03 8.67 12.71
C LYS A 61 5.69 7.29 12.66
N GLU A 62 5.63 6.53 13.76
CA GLU A 62 6.17 5.16 13.80
C GLU A 62 5.45 4.23 12.81
N ASN A 63 4.13 4.36 12.67
CA ASN A 63 3.37 3.59 11.69
C ASN A 63 3.71 3.96 10.24
N ILE A 64 3.82 5.26 9.93
CA ILE A 64 4.20 5.73 8.58
C ILE A 64 5.60 5.26 8.19
N THR A 65 6.53 5.25 9.13
CA THR A 65 7.93 4.85 8.90
C THR A 65 8.18 3.35 9.03
N MET A 66 7.16 2.55 9.37
CA MET A 66 7.30 1.14 9.74
C MET A 66 8.40 0.95 10.81
N PHE A 67 8.42 1.82 11.83
CA PHE A 67 9.39 1.85 12.92
C PHE A 67 10.85 2.02 12.48
N ASN A 68 11.09 2.56 11.29
CA ASN A 68 12.44 2.88 10.81
C ASN A 68 12.75 4.37 11.03
N ASN A 69 13.39 4.68 12.15
CA ASN A 69 13.74 6.05 12.57
C ASN A 69 14.59 6.83 11.55
N LYS A 70 15.26 6.14 10.61
CA LYS A 70 16.02 6.81 9.53
C LYS A 70 15.10 7.58 8.56
N LEU A 71 13.81 7.24 8.53
CA LEU A 71 12.80 7.82 7.65
C LEU A 71 12.01 8.98 8.30
N ASP A 72 12.30 9.33 9.56
CA ASP A 72 11.55 10.35 10.30
C ASP A 72 11.46 11.69 9.56
N GLY A 73 12.59 12.17 9.02
CA GLY A 73 12.63 13.43 8.27
C GLY A 73 11.84 13.35 6.95
N GLU A 74 11.85 12.20 6.28
CA GLU A 74 11.09 11.99 5.05
C GLU A 74 9.60 11.90 5.33
N ALA A 75 9.20 11.24 6.42
CA ALA A 75 7.80 11.08 6.81
C ALA A 75 7.12 12.44 7.05
N GLU A 76 7.78 13.38 7.72
CA GLU A 76 7.27 14.73 7.94
C GLU A 76 7.08 15.50 6.62
N GLU A 77 8.05 15.43 5.72
CA GLU A 77 7.99 16.10 4.42
C GLU A 77 6.90 15.50 3.53
N VAL A 78 6.74 14.18 3.51
CA VAL A 78 5.67 13.50 2.78
C VAL A 78 4.30 13.84 3.37
N ALA A 79 4.15 13.86 4.70
CA ALA A 79 2.88 14.21 5.35
C ALA A 79 2.43 15.64 5.00
N LYS A 80 3.37 16.61 4.93
CA LYS A 80 3.09 17.97 4.45
C LYS A 80 2.65 17.99 2.99
N LYS A 81 3.37 17.28 2.11
CA LYS A 81 3.03 17.18 0.67
C LYS A 81 1.66 16.56 0.41
N MET A 82 1.28 15.58 1.23
CA MET A 82 -0.03 14.91 1.18
C MET A 82 -1.13 15.69 1.91
N GLN A 83 -0.83 16.91 2.37
CA GLN A 83 -1.78 17.80 3.06
C GLN A 83 -2.38 17.22 4.34
N LEU A 84 -1.67 16.28 5.00
CA LEU A 84 -2.13 15.63 6.23
C LEU A 84 -1.91 16.48 7.50
N GLY A 85 -1.21 17.62 7.38
CA GLY A 85 -0.80 18.42 8.54
C GLY A 85 -1.95 18.94 9.40
N THR A 86 -3.13 19.16 8.82
CA THR A 86 -4.33 19.58 9.56
C THR A 86 -4.96 18.45 10.36
N ASP A 87 -4.98 17.24 9.80
CA ASP A 87 -5.63 16.07 10.41
C ASP A 87 -4.77 15.46 11.51
N LEU A 88 -3.45 15.48 11.32
CA LEU A 88 -2.48 15.04 12.34
C LEU A 88 -2.52 15.93 13.60
N LYS A 89 -2.78 17.24 13.46
CA LYS A 89 -2.93 18.14 14.62
C LYS A 89 -4.20 17.88 15.42
N LYS A 90 -5.29 17.48 14.76
CA LYS A 90 -6.56 17.15 15.43
C LYS A 90 -6.45 15.89 16.29
N SER A 91 -5.66 14.91 15.85
CA SER A 91 -5.43 13.66 16.59
C SER A 91 -4.69 13.84 17.93
N LEU A 92 -4.06 15.00 18.17
CA LEU A 92 -3.41 15.34 19.44
C LEU A 92 -4.33 16.09 20.41
N MET A 93 -5.54 16.48 19.99
CA MET A 93 -6.50 17.25 20.79
C MET A 93 -7.73 16.45 21.23
N ALA A 94 -7.73 15.13 21.04
CA ALA A 94 -8.74 14.19 21.51
C ALA A 94 -8.05 13.14 22.41
#